data_AF-A0A8J8GD67-F1
#
_entry.id   AF-A0A8J8GD67-F1
#
_cell.length_a   1.000
_cell.length_b   1.000
_cell.length_c   1.000
_cell.angle_alpha   90.00
_cell.angle_beta   90.00
_cell.angle_gamma   90.00
#
_symmetry.space_group_name_H-M   'P 1'
#
loop_
_entity.id
_entity.type
_entity.pdbx_description
1 polymer ?
#
loop_
_entity_poly.entity_id
_entity_poly.type
_entity_poly.pdbx_seq_one_letter_code
_entity_poly.pdbx_strand_id
1 'polypeptide(L)'
;MVTEVSWGKLKDAKQNKKTKKYYACIYDEDDGKLLDGSDSDTLCTVPLIPQSILKKEVSYVGAVTANSEEVQLQSNEKCPRCEDEITYEQVKQIFPGAAKNASLAKLLIKELNEIRLQYEINTCQRKAHLITQMGSETEFRTLLEEIGDYSVSTLKKLFGYFSRHPREAELYKGNIYELSIRAYGLRKVDSERDIISCAISKNKNTCNDLGNETKEDGYKYIGRGLIQLTGKYNYTNINKEFQKAFPGKGNLISSPELLEQPKYAVMSGLSYWINSNLDSKADDGTSDNVVDSITRIINKNLDESHYAKRRNSFKKAIDAFRLNECTPVENSISDGKWHDPVNNPKCTLYMQSGGGDEFGKHWGLFGKTRNGSEHHGLDLFATPGTSIFSCVKCEVYDVITDGNIPNGYGKQLFLKVLDKETFLNHYKEYVRLYPEFEYNKIGQFSKDNDIVLHYAHLRKIYVKKGWIISNVDIPIGETGVSGVTKAGLRDGTSAPHLHFEIRNKDTKDRINPGFFTDFKNFKTMSEIEKNEQGDIAEKGKIKEFLGQTDTYKKELDYE
;
A
#
# COMPACT_ATOMS: atom_id res chain seq x y z
N MET A 1 -2.26 -32.39 26.79
CA MET A 1 -1.03 -33.18 26.59
C MET A 1 -0.22 -32.48 25.52
N VAL A 2 1.02 -32.10 25.83
CA VAL A 2 1.99 -31.60 24.83
C VAL A 2 2.93 -32.77 24.59
N THR A 3 2.82 -33.43 23.45
CA THR A 3 3.76 -34.49 23.03
C THR A 3 4.86 -33.85 22.21
N GLU A 4 6.12 -33.94 22.67
CA GLU A 4 7.28 -33.56 21.88
C GLU A 4 7.62 -34.68 20.89
N VAL A 5 7.82 -34.33 19.62
CA VAL A 5 8.23 -35.32 18.61
C VAL A 5 9.71 -35.67 18.81
N SER A 6 9.98 -36.88 19.28
CA SER A 6 11.35 -37.41 19.41
C SER A 6 11.92 -37.85 18.05
N TRP A 7 12.67 -36.95 17.41
CA TRP A 7 13.29 -37.13 16.08
C TRP A 7 14.23 -38.34 15.97
N GLY A 8 14.73 -38.88 17.08
CA GLY A 8 15.62 -40.05 17.10
C GLY A 8 14.95 -41.38 16.72
N LYS A 9 13.60 -41.43 16.70
CA LYS A 9 12.82 -42.66 16.41
C LYS A 9 12.25 -42.73 14.99
N LEU A 10 12.52 -41.75 14.13
CA LEU A 10 12.05 -41.67 12.73
C LEU A 10 12.81 -42.62 11.77
N LYS A 11 13.02 -43.88 12.16
CA LYS A 11 13.73 -44.87 11.33
C LYS A 11 12.85 -45.65 10.35
N ASP A 12 11.52 -45.61 10.49
CA ASP A 12 10.61 -46.46 9.71
C ASP A 12 9.59 -45.67 8.89
N ALA A 13 10.06 -44.76 8.02
CA ALA A 13 9.20 -44.19 6.99
C ALA A 13 8.85 -45.26 5.94
N LYS A 14 7.60 -45.72 5.89
CA LYS A 14 7.15 -46.73 4.91
C LYS A 14 6.55 -46.05 3.69
N GLN A 15 7.01 -46.43 2.50
CA GLN A 15 6.46 -45.97 1.24
C GLN A 15 5.25 -46.83 0.83
N ASN A 16 4.10 -46.21 0.63
CA ASN A 16 2.95 -46.88 0.05
C ASN A 16 3.25 -47.22 -1.41
N LYS A 17 3.27 -48.51 -1.73
CA LYS A 17 3.72 -49.02 -3.04
C LYS A 17 2.79 -48.61 -4.20
N LYS A 18 1.52 -48.28 -3.93
CA LYS A 18 0.50 -47.96 -4.94
C LYS A 18 0.45 -46.46 -5.23
N THR A 19 0.54 -45.62 -4.19
CA THR A 19 0.47 -44.14 -4.33
C THR A 19 1.84 -43.46 -4.35
N LYS A 20 2.92 -44.21 -4.06
CA LYS A 20 4.31 -43.73 -3.91
C LYS A 20 4.53 -42.71 -2.78
N LYS A 21 3.53 -42.45 -1.93
CA LYS A 21 3.62 -41.55 -0.76
C LYS A 21 4.33 -42.22 0.41
N TYR A 22 5.05 -41.45 1.23
CA TYR A 22 5.76 -41.91 2.43
C TYR A 22 4.96 -41.54 3.69
N TYR A 23 4.95 -42.44 4.68
CA TYR A 23 4.24 -42.28 5.95
C TYR A 23 5.17 -42.60 7.12
N ALA A 24 5.05 -41.87 8.22
CA ALA A 24 5.77 -42.16 9.47
C ALA A 24 4.84 -42.87 10.46
N CYS A 25 5.35 -43.89 11.14
CA CYS A 25 4.67 -44.54 12.26
C CYS A 25 4.88 -43.73 13.54
N ILE A 26 3.80 -43.41 14.25
CA ILE A 26 3.84 -42.65 15.51
C ILE A 26 3.55 -43.62 16.66
N TYR A 27 4.33 -43.50 17.72
CA TYR A 27 4.24 -44.34 18.92
C TYR A 27 3.92 -43.45 20.12
N ASP A 28 3.18 -43.99 21.08
CA ASP A 28 2.96 -43.36 22.38
C ASP A 28 4.30 -43.21 23.12
N GLU A 29 4.50 -42.04 23.76
CA GLU A 29 5.78 -41.72 24.40
C GLU A 29 5.93 -42.39 25.78
N ASP A 30 4.83 -42.68 26.46
CA ASP A 30 4.81 -43.23 27.81
C ASP A 30 4.94 -44.76 27.81
N ASP A 31 4.33 -45.46 26.84
CA ASP A 31 4.35 -46.93 26.80
C ASP A 31 4.96 -47.55 25.53
N GLY A 32 5.30 -46.73 24.52
CA GLY A 32 5.96 -47.18 23.29
C GLY A 32 5.08 -48.02 22.36
N LYS A 33 3.77 -48.10 22.58
CA LYS A 33 2.85 -48.78 21.66
C LYS A 33 2.61 -47.96 20.39
N LEU A 34 2.39 -48.67 19.28
CA LEU A 34 1.98 -48.06 18.03
C LEU A 34 0.57 -47.49 18.20
N LEU A 35 0.41 -46.20 17.91
CA LEU A 35 -0.92 -45.60 17.86
C LEU A 35 -1.62 -46.12 16.61
N ASP A 36 -2.50 -47.11 16.76
CA ASP A 36 -3.40 -47.50 15.68
C ASP A 36 -4.55 -46.48 15.61
N GLY A 37 -4.70 -45.86 14.45
CA GLY A 37 -5.71 -44.81 14.23
C GLY A 37 -7.14 -45.34 14.16
N SER A 38 -7.53 -46.29 15.01
CA SER A 38 -8.90 -46.81 15.07
C SER A 38 -9.85 -45.94 15.88
N ASP A 39 -9.36 -45.10 16.79
CA ASP A 39 -10.22 -44.22 17.63
C ASP A 39 -9.84 -42.72 17.59
N SER A 40 -9.03 -42.29 16.62
CA SER A 40 -8.85 -40.85 16.33
C SER A 40 -8.65 -40.62 14.84
N ASP A 41 -9.23 -39.55 14.30
CA ASP A 41 -9.08 -39.06 12.92
C ASP A 41 -7.64 -38.59 12.58
N THR A 42 -6.61 -39.16 13.22
CA THR A 42 -5.22 -38.75 13.11
C THR A 42 -4.48 -39.62 12.11
N LEU A 43 -4.76 -39.44 10.83
CA LEU A 43 -3.80 -39.73 9.78
C LEU A 43 -3.33 -38.40 9.20
N CYS A 44 -2.07 -38.07 9.42
CA CYS A 44 -1.41 -36.93 8.80
C CYS A 44 -1.62 -37.00 7.27
N THR A 45 -2.47 -36.13 6.73
CA THR A 45 -2.82 -36.08 5.31
C THR A 45 -1.78 -35.33 4.47
N VAL A 46 -0.72 -34.82 5.09
CA VAL A 46 0.29 -33.99 4.43
C VAL A 46 1.27 -34.88 3.64
N PRO A 47 1.36 -34.75 2.30
CA PRO A 47 2.37 -35.44 1.51
C PRO A 47 3.74 -34.84 1.82
N LEU A 48 4.64 -35.62 2.42
CA LEU A 48 6.04 -35.22 2.59
C LEU A 48 6.81 -35.47 1.29
N ILE A 49 7.43 -34.41 0.76
CA ILE A 49 8.35 -34.47 -0.39
C ILE A 49 9.78 -34.60 0.18
N PRO A 50 10.68 -35.41 -0.41
CA PRO A 50 12.06 -35.46 0.04
C PRO A 50 12.71 -34.06 0.02
N GLN A 51 13.38 -33.69 1.11
CA GLN A 51 14.03 -32.40 1.38
C GLN A 51 13.14 -31.25 1.91
N SER A 52 11.88 -31.51 2.26
CA SER A 52 11.06 -30.52 2.99
C SER A 52 11.58 -30.30 4.42
N ILE A 53 11.83 -29.04 4.80
CA ILE A 53 12.03 -28.64 6.21
C ILE A 53 10.65 -28.46 6.83
N LEU A 54 10.30 -29.31 7.81
CA LEU A 54 9.09 -29.13 8.61
C LEU A 54 9.32 -28.01 9.63
N LYS A 55 8.55 -26.92 9.52
CA LYS A 55 8.51 -25.89 10.57
C LYS A 55 7.81 -26.47 11.80
N LYS A 56 8.46 -26.29 12.95
CA LYS A 56 7.93 -26.60 14.28
C LYS A 56 6.61 -25.83 14.44
N GLU A 57 5.57 -26.50 14.94
CA GLU A 57 4.20 -26.04 15.22
C GLU A 57 3.14 -26.43 14.17
N VAL A 58 2.37 -27.45 14.55
CA VAL A 58 1.02 -27.70 14.04
C VAL A 58 0.11 -27.47 15.25
N SER A 59 -0.65 -26.37 15.26
CA SER A 59 -1.73 -26.17 16.22
C SER A 59 -3.05 -26.52 15.54
N TYR A 60 -3.80 -27.44 16.14
CA TYR A 60 -5.17 -27.74 15.75
C TYR A 60 -6.11 -27.07 16.73
N VAL A 61 -7.17 -26.43 16.23
CA VAL A 61 -8.30 -25.95 17.04
C VAL A 61 -9.55 -26.69 16.55
N GLY A 62 -10.00 -27.66 17.34
CA GLY A 62 -11.28 -28.34 17.20
C GLY A 62 -11.84 -28.59 18.60
N ALA A 63 -13.14 -28.33 18.77
CA ALA A 63 -13.80 -28.15 20.05
C ALA A 63 -13.88 -29.42 20.92
N VAL A 64 -13.73 -29.25 22.23
CA VAL A 64 -14.35 -30.10 23.25
C VAL A 64 -15.12 -29.17 24.19
N THR A 65 -16.44 -29.34 24.25
CA THR A 65 -17.28 -28.70 25.27
C THR A 65 -17.20 -29.48 26.57
N ALA A 66 -16.85 -28.81 27.68
CA ALA A 66 -17.26 -29.24 29.01
C ALA A 66 -17.32 -28.03 29.96
N ASN A 67 -18.53 -27.81 30.48
CA ASN A 67 -18.88 -27.10 31.71
C ASN A 67 -18.65 -25.58 31.77
N SER A 68 -19.75 -24.86 31.50
CA SER A 68 -20.24 -23.69 32.24
C SER A 68 -19.19 -22.77 32.89
N GLU A 69 -18.72 -21.80 32.14
CA GLU A 69 -18.36 -20.47 32.64
C GLU A 69 -18.48 -19.48 31.47
N GLU A 70 -19.07 -18.31 31.73
CA GLU A 70 -19.33 -17.26 30.73
C GLU A 70 -18.04 -16.84 30.02
N VAL A 71 -17.97 -17.07 28.71
CA VAL A 71 -16.91 -16.51 27.87
C VAL A 71 -17.23 -15.03 27.66
N GLN A 72 -16.57 -14.19 28.46
CA GLN A 72 -16.43 -12.77 28.15
C GLN A 72 -15.70 -12.64 26.80
N LEU A 73 -16.33 -11.96 25.83
CA LEU A 73 -15.74 -11.59 24.55
C LEU A 73 -14.41 -10.85 24.81
N GLN A 74 -13.28 -11.49 24.50
CA GLN A 74 -11.97 -10.85 24.64
C GLN A 74 -11.82 -9.73 23.62
N SER A 75 -11.43 -8.57 24.11
CA SER A 75 -11.23 -7.31 23.39
C SER A 75 -10.23 -7.43 22.23
N ASN A 76 -10.52 -6.71 21.15
CA ASN A 76 -9.62 -6.42 20.02
C ASN A 76 -8.32 -5.73 20.49
N GLU A 77 -7.37 -6.47 21.06
CA GLU A 77 -6.08 -5.90 21.44
C GLU A 77 -5.22 -5.62 20.19
N LYS A 78 -5.04 -4.32 19.91
CA LYS A 78 -4.14 -3.78 18.88
C LYS A 78 -2.72 -4.30 19.13
N CYS A 79 -2.01 -4.75 18.08
CA CYS A 79 -0.63 -5.25 18.24
C CYS A 79 0.23 -4.23 19.03
N PRO A 80 0.85 -4.61 20.17
CA PRO A 80 1.57 -3.66 21.02
C PRO A 80 2.73 -2.99 20.27
N ARG A 81 3.36 -3.74 19.36
CA ARG A 81 4.46 -3.24 18.53
C ARG A 81 4.06 -2.20 17.50
N CYS A 82 2.78 -2.02 17.19
CA CYS A 82 2.35 -1.07 16.16
C CYS A 82 2.62 0.38 16.56
N GLU A 83 2.44 0.72 17.84
CA GLU A 83 2.67 2.06 18.38
C GLU A 83 4.01 2.19 19.10
N ASP A 84 4.73 1.09 19.30
CA ASP A 84 6.08 1.12 19.85
C ASP A 84 7.01 2.03 19.04
N GLU A 85 7.93 2.67 19.76
CA GLU A 85 8.99 3.47 19.16
C GLU A 85 9.83 2.65 18.18
N ILE A 86 10.17 3.28 17.06
CA ILE A 86 11.18 2.74 16.16
C ILE A 86 12.51 2.83 16.89
N THR A 87 13.25 1.73 16.98
CA THR A 87 14.54 1.69 17.68
C THR A 87 15.71 1.80 16.71
N TYR A 88 16.85 2.27 17.21
CA TYR A 88 18.10 2.28 16.46
C TYR A 88 18.53 0.88 15.98
N GLU A 89 18.30 -0.15 16.79
CA GLU A 89 18.65 -1.52 16.42
C GLU A 89 17.80 -2.04 15.26
N GLN A 90 16.50 -1.71 15.23
CA GLN A 90 15.63 -2.02 14.10
C GLN A 90 16.07 -1.28 12.83
N VAL A 91 16.35 0.03 12.91
CA VAL A 91 16.83 0.79 11.76
C VAL A 91 18.19 0.27 11.26
N LYS A 92 19.12 -0.09 12.16
CA LYS A 92 20.42 -0.67 11.81
C LYS A 92 20.27 -2.06 11.16
N GLN A 93 19.31 -2.86 11.59
CA GLN A 93 19.00 -4.14 10.96
C GLN A 93 18.53 -3.96 9.51
N ILE A 94 17.70 -2.95 9.26
CA ILE A 94 17.20 -2.62 7.92
C ILE A 94 18.31 -2.00 7.07
N PHE A 95 19.02 -1.02 7.64
CA PHE A 95 20.05 -0.19 7.02
C PHE A 95 21.36 -0.24 7.82
N PRO A 96 22.22 -1.24 7.56
CA PRO A 96 23.50 -1.37 8.28
C PRO A 96 24.40 -0.14 8.19
N GLY A 97 24.29 0.67 7.13
CA GLY A 97 25.02 1.93 6.98
C GLY A 97 24.74 2.96 8.08
N ALA A 98 23.61 2.86 8.80
CA ALA A 98 23.31 3.69 9.96
C ALA A 98 24.41 3.60 11.04
N ALA A 99 25.11 2.46 11.13
CA ALA A 99 26.22 2.28 12.06
C ALA A 99 27.43 3.18 11.78
N LYS A 100 27.57 3.70 10.55
CA LYS A 100 28.64 4.64 10.20
C LYS A 100 28.46 6.01 10.86
N ASN A 101 27.23 6.36 11.24
CA ASN A 101 26.91 7.58 11.96
C ASN A 101 25.75 7.36 12.93
N ALA A 102 26.00 6.55 13.97
CA ALA A 102 24.98 6.16 14.93
C ALA A 102 24.33 7.36 15.65
N SER A 103 25.07 8.43 15.89
CA SER A 103 24.55 9.65 16.53
C SER A 103 23.50 10.33 15.68
N LEU A 104 23.77 10.52 14.39
CA LEU A 104 22.79 11.08 13.46
C LEU A 104 21.57 10.17 13.30
N ALA A 105 21.78 8.87 13.12
CA ALA A 105 20.71 7.89 13.00
C ALA A 105 19.76 7.93 14.21
N LYS A 106 20.31 7.97 15.43
CA LYS A 106 19.52 8.10 16.67
C LYS A 106 18.73 9.40 16.74
N LEU A 107 19.31 10.52 16.33
CA LEU A 107 18.59 11.80 16.29
C LEU A 107 17.44 11.78 15.28
N LEU A 108 17.66 11.23 14.08
CA LEU A 108 16.62 11.09 13.05
C LEU A 108 15.47 10.20 13.53
N ILE A 109 15.79 9.07 14.19
CA ILE A 109 14.80 8.16 14.75
C ILE A 109 14.00 8.82 15.87
N LYS A 110 14.67 9.60 16.73
CA LYS A 110 14.00 10.36 17.79
C LYS A 110 12.98 11.34 17.20
N GLU A 111 13.41 12.19 16.27
CA GLU A 111 12.52 13.16 15.59
C GLU A 111 11.35 12.46 14.89
N LEU A 112 11.59 11.29 14.30
CA LEU A 112 10.54 10.50 13.67
C LEU A 112 9.54 9.94 14.69
N ASN A 113 10.01 9.40 15.81
CA ASN A 113 9.13 8.88 16.86
C ASN A 113 8.25 9.98 17.46
N GLU A 114 8.78 11.20 17.63
CA GLU A 114 8.03 12.34 18.17
C GLU A 114 6.82 12.73 17.30
N ILE A 115 6.90 12.54 15.99
CA ILE A 115 5.91 13.07 15.05
C ILE A 115 5.02 12.01 14.39
N ARG A 116 5.50 10.77 14.22
CA ARG A 116 4.82 9.75 13.38
C ARG A 116 3.38 9.43 13.82
N LEU A 117 3.11 9.41 15.13
CA LEU A 117 1.79 9.04 15.66
C LEU A 117 0.74 10.12 15.41
N GLN A 118 1.15 11.40 15.37
CA GLN A 118 0.28 12.52 15.00
C GLN A 118 -0.30 12.35 13.60
N TYR A 119 0.44 11.68 12.72
CA TYR A 119 0.05 11.41 11.34
C TYR A 119 -0.38 9.95 11.13
N GLU A 120 -0.89 9.29 12.17
CA GLU A 120 -1.41 7.92 12.12
C GLU A 120 -0.46 6.87 11.53
N ILE A 121 0.85 7.09 11.61
CA ILE A 121 1.86 6.09 11.28
C ILE A 121 2.02 5.18 12.51
N ASN A 122 0.92 4.52 12.85
CA ASN A 122 0.68 3.80 14.09
C ASN A 122 0.34 2.32 13.86
N THR A 123 0.59 1.81 12.65
CA THR A 123 0.55 0.39 12.30
C THR A 123 1.96 -0.09 11.94
N CYS A 124 2.27 -1.36 12.18
CA CYS A 124 3.56 -1.92 11.81
C CYS A 124 3.82 -1.84 10.30
N GLN A 125 2.79 -1.98 9.47
CA GLN A 125 2.88 -1.82 8.02
C GLN A 125 3.27 -0.40 7.62
N ARG A 126 2.57 0.62 8.12
CA ARG A 126 2.90 2.04 7.87
C ARG A 126 4.31 2.38 8.32
N LYS A 127 4.72 1.95 9.52
CA LYS A 127 6.09 2.14 10.03
C LYS A 127 7.15 1.50 9.14
N ALA A 128 6.92 0.26 8.71
CA ALA A 128 7.85 -0.47 7.84
C ALA A 128 8.03 0.23 6.48
N HIS A 129 6.92 0.65 5.86
CA HIS A 129 6.97 1.38 4.58
C HIS A 129 7.67 2.72 4.73
N LEU A 130 7.33 3.48 5.78
CA LEU A 130 7.93 4.79 6.03
C LEU A 130 9.44 4.71 6.20
N ILE A 131 9.92 3.85 7.11
CA ILE A 131 11.35 3.68 7.37
C ILE A 131 12.10 3.23 6.12
N THR A 132 11.50 2.32 5.36
CA THR A 132 12.07 1.85 4.10
C THR A 132 12.28 3.03 3.14
N GLN A 133 11.26 3.87 2.95
CA GLN A 133 11.34 4.96 1.99
C GLN A 133 12.34 6.04 2.41
N MET A 134 12.35 6.39 3.70
CA MET A 134 13.26 7.41 4.26
C MET A 134 14.73 6.97 4.30
N GLY A 135 14.99 5.69 4.54
CA GLY A 135 16.37 5.18 4.65
C GLY A 135 17.00 4.78 3.32
N SER A 136 16.24 4.66 2.23
CA SER A 136 16.76 4.04 1.01
C SER A 136 17.83 4.85 0.28
N GLU A 137 17.88 6.18 0.46
CA GLU A 137 18.92 7.03 -0.16
C GLU A 137 20.14 7.20 0.76
N THR A 138 19.93 7.29 2.07
CA THR A 138 20.95 7.72 3.03
C THR A 138 21.36 6.65 4.02
N GLU A 139 20.58 5.57 4.15
CA GLU A 139 20.72 4.58 5.22
C GLU A 139 20.75 5.23 6.62
N PHE A 140 20.11 6.39 6.80
CA PHE A 140 20.15 7.21 8.02
C PHE A 140 21.56 7.66 8.46
N ARG A 141 22.57 7.61 7.57
CA ARG A 141 23.98 7.86 7.91
C ARG A 141 24.47 9.27 7.57
N THR A 142 23.79 9.96 6.66
CA THR A 142 24.15 11.31 6.20
C THR A 142 22.90 12.08 5.79
N LEU A 143 22.96 13.40 5.88
CA LEU A 143 21.94 14.33 5.38
C LEU A 143 22.49 15.28 4.30
N LEU A 144 23.78 15.18 3.99
CA LEU A 144 24.44 15.99 2.97
C LEU A 144 25.15 15.06 1.99
N GLU A 145 25.09 15.40 0.71
CA GLU A 145 25.76 14.65 -0.32
C GLU A 145 27.29 14.67 -0.16
N GLU A 146 27.89 13.49 -0.18
CA GLU A 146 29.33 13.27 0.02
C GLU A 146 30.08 13.28 -1.33
N ILE A 147 29.77 14.21 -2.23
CA ILE A 147 30.44 14.30 -3.55
C ILE A 147 31.96 14.48 -3.43
N GLY A 148 32.43 15.07 -2.32
CA GLY A 148 33.85 15.22 -1.99
C GLY A 148 34.59 13.89 -1.82
N ASP A 149 33.89 12.82 -1.44
CA ASP A 149 34.47 11.51 -1.18
C ASP A 149 34.60 10.67 -2.47
N TYR A 150 34.08 11.15 -3.59
CA TYR A 150 34.14 10.43 -4.85
C TYR A 150 35.56 10.38 -5.41
N SER A 151 35.93 9.18 -5.87
CA SER A 151 37.14 9.02 -6.67
C SER A 151 37.04 9.83 -7.96
N VAL A 152 38.19 10.22 -8.52
CA VAL A 152 38.24 10.93 -9.81
C VAL A 152 37.55 10.13 -10.92
N SER A 153 37.73 8.81 -10.93
CA SER A 153 37.02 7.91 -11.87
C SER A 153 35.50 7.94 -11.67
N THR A 154 35.03 8.00 -10.41
CA THR A 154 33.60 8.10 -10.09
C THR A 154 33.04 9.44 -10.57
N LEU A 155 33.74 10.54 -10.30
CA LEU A 155 33.35 11.88 -10.75
C LEU A 155 33.17 11.92 -12.28
N LYS A 156 34.15 11.42 -13.02
CA LYS A 156 34.12 11.34 -14.50
C LYS A 156 33.01 10.43 -15.03
N LYS A 157 32.62 9.40 -14.29
CA LYS A 157 31.59 8.45 -14.70
C LYS A 157 30.17 8.97 -14.43
N LEU A 158 29.95 9.58 -13.27
CA LEU A 158 28.61 9.95 -12.82
C LEU A 158 28.17 11.34 -13.28
N PHE A 159 29.12 12.27 -13.50
CA PHE A 159 28.80 13.66 -13.79
C PHE A 159 29.28 14.06 -15.18
N GLY A 160 28.33 14.37 -16.06
CA GLY A 160 28.61 14.76 -17.45
C GLY A 160 29.53 15.97 -17.60
N TYR A 161 29.57 16.88 -16.62
CA TYR A 161 30.57 17.95 -16.57
C TYR A 161 31.99 17.39 -16.46
N PHE A 162 32.26 16.52 -15.48
CA PHE A 162 33.59 15.94 -15.28
C PHE A 162 33.98 14.93 -16.37
N SER A 163 33.02 14.33 -17.06
CA SER A 163 33.32 13.56 -18.28
C SER A 163 33.89 14.46 -19.39
N ARG A 164 33.39 15.69 -19.53
CA ARG A 164 33.84 16.68 -20.52
C ARG A 164 35.09 17.45 -20.08
N HIS A 165 35.24 17.64 -18.77
CA HIS A 165 36.34 18.37 -18.13
C HIS A 165 37.13 17.46 -17.18
N PRO A 166 37.80 16.41 -17.69
CA PRO A 166 38.41 15.40 -16.85
C PRO A 166 39.45 15.98 -15.89
N ARG A 167 40.27 16.95 -16.34
CA ARG A 167 41.32 17.60 -15.53
C ARG A 167 40.77 18.30 -14.29
N GLU A 168 39.55 18.80 -14.36
CA GLU A 168 38.91 19.47 -13.22
C GLU A 168 38.45 18.48 -12.15
N ALA A 169 38.15 17.23 -12.54
CA ALA A 169 37.86 16.18 -11.57
C ALA A 169 39.11 15.83 -10.73
N GLU A 170 40.31 15.87 -11.33
CA GLU A 170 41.56 15.74 -10.57
C GLU A 170 41.81 16.96 -9.68
N LEU A 171 41.65 18.17 -10.22
CA LEU A 171 41.98 19.42 -9.54
C LEU A 171 41.12 19.66 -8.30
N TYR A 172 39.82 19.37 -8.38
CA TYR A 172 38.86 19.70 -7.32
C TYR A 172 38.48 18.50 -6.44
N LYS A 173 39.16 17.36 -6.56
CA LYS A 173 38.91 16.19 -5.73
C LYS A 173 38.95 16.56 -4.24
N GLY A 174 37.92 16.18 -3.48
CA GLY A 174 37.79 16.50 -2.05
C GLY A 174 37.21 17.89 -1.74
N ASN A 175 37.06 18.77 -2.74
CA ASN A 175 36.46 20.09 -2.55
C ASN A 175 34.96 20.05 -2.91
N ILE A 176 34.11 19.82 -1.91
CA ILE A 176 32.66 19.70 -2.09
C ILE A 176 32.07 20.91 -2.83
N TYR A 177 32.50 22.13 -2.49
CA TYR A 177 31.99 23.35 -3.11
C TYR A 177 32.30 23.40 -4.60
N GLU A 178 33.59 23.29 -4.96
CA GLU A 178 34.03 23.34 -6.36
C GLU A 178 33.43 22.17 -7.18
N LEU A 179 33.29 20.99 -6.57
CA LEU A 179 32.66 19.85 -7.23
C LEU A 179 31.17 20.10 -7.49
N SER A 180 30.45 20.66 -6.54
CA SER A 180 28.99 20.86 -6.62
C SER A 180 28.60 21.92 -7.64
N ILE A 181 29.30 23.07 -7.66
CA ILE A 181 28.99 24.13 -8.62
C ILE A 181 29.21 23.67 -10.07
N ARG A 182 30.08 22.68 -10.28
CA ARG A 182 30.35 22.06 -11.60
C ARG A 182 29.40 20.93 -11.92
N ALA A 183 29.29 19.94 -11.03
CA ALA A 183 28.46 18.76 -11.22
C ALA A 183 26.98 19.11 -11.38
N TYR A 184 26.50 20.10 -10.62
CA TYR A 184 25.09 20.46 -10.53
C TYR A 184 24.78 21.83 -11.13
N GLY A 185 25.64 22.82 -10.93
CA GLY A 185 25.46 24.15 -11.53
C GLY A 185 25.72 24.14 -13.04
N LEU A 186 26.83 23.54 -13.47
CA LEU A 186 27.25 23.43 -14.87
C LEU A 186 26.94 22.06 -15.49
N ARG A 187 26.02 21.28 -14.91
CA ARG A 187 25.73 19.87 -15.26
C ARG A 187 25.68 19.58 -16.76
N LYS A 188 25.00 20.43 -17.53
CA LYS A 188 24.74 20.28 -18.98
C LYS A 188 25.33 21.39 -19.85
N VAL A 189 26.15 22.27 -19.27
CA VAL A 189 26.72 23.43 -19.96
C VAL A 189 28.20 23.59 -19.61
N ASP A 190 28.90 24.53 -20.26
CA ASP A 190 30.33 24.78 -20.04
C ASP A 190 30.63 26.16 -19.43
N SER A 191 29.67 27.07 -19.46
CA SER A 191 29.81 28.41 -18.89
C SER A 191 28.53 28.89 -18.21
N GLU A 192 28.67 29.87 -17.30
CA GLU A 192 27.51 30.48 -16.63
C GLU A 192 26.53 31.15 -17.60
N ARG A 193 27.03 31.73 -18.69
CA ARG A 193 26.18 32.38 -19.71
C ARG A 193 25.22 31.38 -20.34
N ASP A 194 25.66 30.14 -20.49
CA ASP A 194 24.86 29.06 -21.05
C ASP A 194 23.78 28.58 -20.07
N ILE A 195 23.98 28.71 -18.75
CA ILE A 195 22.94 28.43 -17.74
C ILE A 195 21.74 29.34 -17.99
N ILE A 196 21.98 30.66 -18.12
CA ILE A 196 20.93 31.66 -18.35
C ILE A 196 20.22 31.39 -19.68
N SER A 197 21.00 31.16 -20.74
CA SER A 197 20.47 30.81 -22.06
C SER A 197 19.54 29.59 -21.99
N CYS A 198 19.96 28.55 -21.25
CA CYS A 198 19.14 27.37 -21.02
C CYS A 198 17.88 27.65 -20.22
N ALA A 199 17.97 28.41 -19.13
CA ALA A 199 16.86 28.72 -18.24
C ALA A 199 15.70 29.47 -18.95
N ILE A 200 16.02 30.31 -19.94
CA ILE A 200 15.02 31.08 -20.71
C ILE A 200 14.59 30.40 -22.02
N SER A 201 15.29 29.35 -22.45
CA SER A 201 15.00 28.68 -23.72
C SER A 201 13.72 27.85 -23.68
N LYS A 202 13.15 27.58 -24.87
CA LYS A 202 12.07 26.58 -25.03
C LYS A 202 12.48 25.16 -24.61
N ASN A 203 13.78 24.88 -24.57
CA ASN A 203 14.37 23.59 -24.21
C ASN A 203 14.83 23.54 -22.74
N LYS A 204 14.38 24.45 -21.87
CA LYS A 204 14.81 24.52 -20.47
C LYS A 204 14.71 23.18 -19.71
N ASN A 205 13.69 22.36 -20.00
CA ASN A 205 13.50 21.08 -19.32
C ASN A 205 14.56 20.03 -19.72
N THR A 206 15.22 20.19 -20.87
CA THR A 206 16.27 19.27 -21.31
C THR A 206 17.67 19.76 -20.93
N CYS A 207 17.92 21.07 -20.95
CA CYS A 207 19.25 21.62 -20.65
C CYS A 207 19.40 22.29 -19.27
N ASN A 208 18.31 22.47 -18.51
CA ASN A 208 18.30 22.89 -17.10
C ASN A 208 17.26 22.10 -16.28
N ASP A 209 17.43 20.77 -16.21
CA ASP A 209 16.56 19.84 -15.49
C ASP A 209 16.56 20.04 -13.96
N LEU A 210 17.61 20.65 -13.41
CA LEU A 210 17.71 20.97 -11.98
C LEU A 210 17.14 22.33 -11.62
N GLY A 211 16.79 23.17 -12.61
CA GLY A 211 16.23 24.51 -12.41
C GLY A 211 17.20 25.51 -11.78
N ASN A 212 18.51 25.24 -11.80
CA ASN A 212 19.53 26.13 -11.25
C ASN A 212 19.69 27.37 -12.16
N GLU A 213 19.86 28.55 -11.58
CA GLU A 213 19.97 29.82 -12.33
C GLU A 213 21.40 30.36 -12.36
N THR A 214 22.22 29.97 -11.38
CA THR A 214 23.66 30.24 -11.35
C THR A 214 24.45 28.95 -11.14
N LYS A 215 25.78 28.98 -11.28
CA LYS A 215 26.59 27.80 -10.96
C LYS A 215 26.60 27.53 -9.45
N GLU A 216 26.53 28.57 -8.62
CA GLU A 216 26.52 28.49 -7.15
C GLU A 216 25.27 27.79 -6.63
N ASP A 217 24.16 27.87 -7.38
CA ASP A 217 22.96 27.07 -7.09
C ASP A 217 23.27 25.57 -7.05
N GLY A 218 24.32 25.11 -7.75
CA GLY A 218 24.80 23.74 -7.68
C GLY A 218 25.24 23.31 -6.27
N TYR A 219 25.86 24.20 -5.49
CA TYR A 219 26.19 23.94 -4.08
C TYR A 219 25.04 24.32 -3.14
N LYS A 220 24.37 25.45 -3.42
CA LYS A 220 23.24 25.91 -2.62
C LYS A 220 22.11 24.88 -2.57
N TYR A 221 21.87 24.16 -3.65
CA TYR A 221 20.87 23.10 -3.78
C TYR A 221 21.53 21.72 -4.05
N ILE A 222 22.70 21.46 -3.46
CA ILE A 222 23.31 20.12 -3.43
C ILE A 222 22.38 19.10 -2.74
N GLY A 223 22.57 17.80 -2.96
CA GLY A 223 21.83 16.73 -2.29
C GLY A 223 21.73 16.91 -0.78
N ARG A 224 20.52 17.11 -0.25
CA ARG A 224 20.26 17.16 1.21
C ARG A 224 19.05 16.35 1.67
N GLY A 225 19.03 16.08 2.98
CA GLY A 225 17.94 15.42 3.68
C GLY A 225 17.94 13.89 3.49
N LEU A 226 16.96 13.24 4.10
CA LEU A 226 16.78 11.77 4.05
C LEU A 226 16.54 11.23 2.64
N ILE A 227 15.90 12.03 1.78
CA ILE A 227 15.54 11.69 0.40
C ILE A 227 16.47 12.30 -0.66
N GLN A 228 17.60 12.91 -0.25
CA GLN A 228 18.67 13.44 -1.12
C GLN A 228 18.18 14.32 -2.29
N LEU A 229 17.52 15.43 -1.96
CA LEU A 229 17.00 16.39 -2.95
C LEU A 229 18.13 17.20 -3.57
N THR A 230 18.22 17.22 -4.90
CA THR A 230 19.25 17.97 -5.63
C THR A 230 18.61 18.92 -6.66
N GLY A 231 19.06 20.18 -6.71
CA GLY A 231 18.63 21.19 -7.67
C GLY A 231 17.45 22.06 -7.21
N LYS A 232 17.48 23.34 -7.56
CA LYS A 232 16.48 24.35 -7.18
C LYS A 232 15.04 23.93 -7.49
N TYR A 233 14.83 23.23 -8.62
CA TYR A 233 13.52 22.69 -9.01
C TYR A 233 12.96 21.72 -7.95
N ASN A 234 13.76 20.74 -7.53
CA ASN A 234 13.34 19.74 -6.54
C ASN A 234 13.15 20.37 -5.16
N TYR A 235 14.03 21.30 -4.78
CA TYR A 235 13.87 22.11 -3.58
C TYR A 235 12.55 22.89 -3.58
N THR A 236 12.16 23.45 -4.72
CA THR A 236 10.92 24.22 -4.87
C THR A 236 9.70 23.33 -4.66
N ASN A 237 9.72 22.14 -5.26
CA ASN A 237 8.65 21.17 -5.11
C ASN A 237 8.52 20.68 -3.67
N ILE A 238 9.62 20.28 -3.01
CA ILE A 238 9.52 19.85 -1.62
C ILE A 238 9.09 20.99 -0.71
N ASN A 239 9.55 22.23 -0.94
CA ASN A 239 9.20 23.34 -0.08
C ASN A 239 7.69 23.59 -0.12
N LYS A 240 7.06 23.45 -1.30
CA LYS A 240 5.60 23.51 -1.43
C LYS A 240 4.91 22.45 -0.58
N GLU A 241 5.39 21.21 -0.61
CA GLU A 241 4.81 20.12 0.20
C GLU A 241 5.07 20.32 1.70
N PHE A 242 6.26 20.79 2.06
CA PHE A 242 6.64 21.12 3.43
C PHE A 242 5.80 22.26 4.01
N GLN A 243 5.54 23.33 3.25
CA GLN A 243 4.67 24.42 3.72
C GLN A 243 3.24 23.96 3.98
N LYS A 244 2.73 23.00 3.18
CA LYS A 244 1.38 22.46 3.37
C LYS A 244 1.30 21.58 4.63
N ALA A 245 2.24 20.66 4.78
CA ALA A 245 2.25 19.72 5.91
C ALA A 245 2.66 20.39 7.23
N PHE A 246 3.54 21.40 7.16
CA PHE A 246 4.13 22.06 8.32
C PHE A 246 4.15 23.60 8.17
N PRO A 247 2.98 24.26 8.15
CA PRO A 247 2.89 25.71 7.98
C PRO A 247 3.72 26.48 9.01
N GLY A 248 4.51 27.45 8.53
CA GLY A 248 5.28 28.36 9.40
C GLY A 248 6.50 27.74 10.09
N LYS A 249 6.95 26.54 9.70
CA LYS A 249 8.08 25.86 10.35
C LYS A 249 9.46 26.19 9.77
N GLY A 250 9.52 26.83 8.61
CA GLY A 250 10.77 27.21 7.93
C GLY A 250 10.56 27.32 6.42
N ASN A 251 11.57 27.69 5.64
CA ASN A 251 11.49 27.74 4.18
C ASN A 251 12.74 27.12 3.56
N LEU A 252 12.57 25.98 2.89
CA LEU A 252 13.65 25.16 2.36
C LEU A 252 14.30 25.76 1.09
N ILE A 253 13.70 26.80 0.48
CA ILE A 253 14.29 27.51 -0.67
C ILE A 253 15.26 28.59 -0.23
N SER A 254 14.84 29.40 0.75
CA SER A 254 15.67 30.49 1.28
C SER A 254 16.73 29.96 2.24
N SER A 255 16.45 28.84 2.91
CA SER A 255 17.32 28.19 3.89
C SER A 255 17.45 26.68 3.62
N PRO A 256 18.09 26.28 2.50
CA PRO A 256 18.24 24.87 2.13
C PRO A 256 19.03 24.03 3.15
N GLU A 257 19.91 24.66 3.94
CA GLU A 257 20.68 24.07 5.03
C GLU A 257 19.82 23.52 6.17
N LEU A 258 18.55 23.94 6.26
CA LEU A 258 17.60 23.33 7.20
C LEU A 258 17.52 21.82 6.99
N LEU A 259 17.60 21.32 5.76
CA LEU A 259 17.56 19.88 5.46
C LEU A 259 18.74 19.08 6.02
N GLU A 260 19.81 19.73 6.49
CA GLU A 260 20.93 19.09 7.17
C GLU A 260 20.64 18.87 8.67
N GLN A 261 19.54 19.42 9.18
CA GLN A 261 19.11 19.23 10.56
C GLN A 261 18.12 18.06 10.65
N PRO A 262 18.27 17.13 11.62
CA PRO A 262 17.44 15.93 11.72
C PRO A 262 15.92 16.20 11.70
N LYS A 263 15.47 17.20 12.45
CA LYS A 263 14.08 17.64 12.50
C LYS A 263 13.50 17.94 11.12
N TYR A 264 14.17 18.80 10.37
CA TYR A 264 13.72 19.24 9.04
C TYR A 264 13.92 18.16 7.98
N ALA A 265 14.92 17.30 8.13
CA ALA A 265 15.10 16.12 7.28
C ALA A 265 13.94 15.13 7.43
N VAL A 266 13.49 14.86 8.66
CA VAL A 266 12.31 14.02 8.94
C VAL A 266 11.03 14.68 8.41
N MET A 267 10.80 15.95 8.76
CA MET A 267 9.60 16.68 8.31
C MET A 267 9.52 16.77 6.78
N SER A 268 10.61 17.08 6.09
CA SER A 268 10.62 17.08 4.62
C SER A 268 10.33 15.70 4.04
N GLY A 269 10.92 14.63 4.60
CA GLY A 269 10.58 13.25 4.22
C GLY A 269 9.11 12.90 4.43
N LEU A 270 8.50 13.36 5.52
CA LEU A 270 7.08 13.15 5.83
C LEU A 270 6.13 13.97 4.97
N SER A 271 6.58 15.09 4.40
CA SER A 271 5.70 16.00 3.67
C SER A 271 5.01 15.33 2.49
N TYR A 272 5.73 14.47 1.75
CA TYR A 272 5.12 13.66 0.68
C TYR A 272 4.18 12.58 1.20
N TRP A 273 4.52 11.98 2.35
CA TRP A 273 3.71 10.95 3.00
C TRP A 273 2.32 11.47 3.36
N ILE A 274 2.30 12.61 4.06
CA ILE A 274 1.09 13.29 4.53
C ILE A 274 0.25 13.77 3.35
N ASN A 275 0.84 14.54 2.44
CA ASN A 275 0.07 15.20 1.38
C ASN A 275 -0.41 14.25 0.27
N SER A 276 0.12 13.02 0.20
CA SER A 276 -0.25 12.03 -0.82
C SER A 276 -1.02 10.83 -0.26
N ASN A 277 -1.46 10.91 1.00
CA ASN A 277 -2.11 9.83 1.75
C ASN A 277 -1.40 8.48 1.58
N LEU A 278 -0.10 8.46 1.88
CA LEU A 278 0.68 7.22 1.75
C LEU A 278 0.34 6.19 2.82
N ASP A 279 -0.39 6.57 3.88
CA ASP A 279 -0.94 5.64 4.87
C ASP A 279 -1.91 4.65 4.24
N SER A 280 -2.87 5.12 3.43
CA SER A 280 -3.79 4.22 2.72
C SER A 280 -3.06 3.28 1.76
N LYS A 281 -1.96 3.73 1.15
CA LYS A 281 -1.15 2.86 0.28
C LYS A 281 -0.33 1.86 1.07
N ALA A 282 0.22 2.27 2.21
CA ALA A 282 0.92 1.35 3.09
C ALA A 282 -0.01 0.27 3.67
N ASP A 283 -1.28 0.60 3.88
CA ASP A 283 -2.33 -0.33 4.27
C ASP A 283 -2.71 -1.32 3.16
N ASP A 284 -2.30 -1.10 1.90
CA ASP A 284 -2.53 -2.07 0.81
C ASP A 284 -1.71 -3.36 0.96
N GLY A 285 -0.84 -3.42 1.98
CA GLY A 285 -0.15 -4.63 2.40
C GLY A 285 1.37 -4.56 2.20
N THR A 286 1.98 -5.74 2.16
CA THR A 286 3.44 -5.91 2.24
C THR A 286 4.08 -6.37 0.92
N SER A 287 3.34 -6.35 -0.18
CA SER A 287 3.84 -6.82 -1.47
C SER A 287 4.83 -5.84 -2.10
N ASP A 288 5.70 -6.37 -2.95
CA ASP A 288 6.65 -5.58 -3.77
C ASP A 288 5.92 -4.48 -4.57
N ASN A 289 4.71 -4.77 -5.10
CA ASN A 289 3.90 -3.80 -5.86
C ASN A 289 3.48 -2.60 -5.01
N VAL A 290 3.16 -2.81 -3.73
CA VAL A 290 2.80 -1.74 -2.80
C VAL A 290 4.00 -0.86 -2.53
N VAL A 291 5.17 -1.46 -2.25
CA VAL A 291 6.44 -0.73 -2.06
C VAL A 291 6.76 0.13 -3.29
N ASP A 292 6.61 -0.42 -4.49
CA ASP A 292 6.86 0.30 -5.74
C ASP A 292 5.85 1.43 -5.96
N SER A 293 4.59 1.25 -5.52
CA SER A 293 3.55 2.27 -5.62
C SER A 293 3.85 3.51 -4.79
N ILE A 294 4.35 3.31 -3.57
CA ILE A 294 4.77 4.39 -2.67
C ILE A 294 6.05 5.05 -3.22
N THR A 295 7.00 4.23 -3.69
CA THR A 295 8.25 4.70 -4.29
C THR A 295 8.00 5.66 -5.46
N ARG A 296 7.05 5.33 -6.36
CA ARG A 296 6.68 6.16 -7.52
C ARG A 296 6.17 7.56 -7.15
N ILE A 297 5.64 7.72 -5.94
CA ILE A 297 5.13 9.01 -5.44
C ILE A 297 6.27 9.83 -4.85
N ILE A 298 7.10 9.20 -4.02
CA ILE A 298 8.19 9.86 -3.30
C ILE A 298 9.35 10.22 -4.24
N ASN A 299 9.75 9.30 -5.13
CA ASN A 299 10.89 9.50 -6.02
C ASN A 299 10.56 9.01 -7.45
N LYS A 300 10.31 9.97 -8.34
CA LYS A 300 9.92 9.72 -9.73
C LYS A 300 11.16 9.46 -10.59
N ASN A 301 11.00 8.68 -11.66
CA ASN A 301 12.05 8.39 -12.66
C ASN A 301 13.24 7.57 -12.13
N LEU A 302 13.02 6.72 -11.14
CA LEU A 302 14.01 5.74 -10.69
C LEU A 302 14.14 4.58 -11.68
N ASP A 303 15.35 4.02 -11.77
CA ASP A 303 15.59 2.75 -12.47
C ASP A 303 15.26 1.53 -11.58
N GLU A 304 15.19 0.36 -12.20
CA GLU A 304 14.85 -0.92 -11.53
C GLU A 304 15.76 -1.25 -10.34
N SER A 305 17.03 -0.83 -10.37
CA SER A 305 17.96 -1.12 -9.28
C SER A 305 17.58 -0.39 -7.99
N HIS A 306 16.97 0.78 -8.09
CA HIS A 306 16.51 1.54 -6.93
C HIS A 306 15.21 0.94 -6.35
N TYR A 307 14.29 0.47 -7.21
CA TYR A 307 13.11 -0.27 -6.77
C TYR A 307 13.51 -1.56 -6.05
N ALA A 308 14.39 -2.37 -6.65
CA ALA A 308 14.89 -3.60 -6.04
C ALA A 308 15.54 -3.36 -4.65
N LYS A 309 16.32 -2.28 -4.49
CA LYS A 309 16.89 -1.90 -3.18
C LYS A 309 15.79 -1.61 -2.15
N ARG A 310 14.77 -0.82 -2.52
CA ARG A 310 13.65 -0.48 -1.63
C ARG A 310 12.85 -1.72 -1.22
N ARG A 311 12.55 -2.62 -2.16
CA ARG A 311 11.88 -3.91 -1.88
C ARG A 311 12.68 -4.79 -0.93
N ASN A 312 14.00 -4.85 -1.11
CA ASN A 312 14.88 -5.61 -0.21
C ASN A 312 14.96 -4.99 1.19
N SER A 313 15.05 -3.66 1.30
CA SER A 313 14.99 -2.97 2.58
C SER A 313 13.64 -3.17 3.27
N PHE A 314 12.54 -3.19 2.52
CA PHE A 314 11.21 -3.48 3.06
C PHE A 314 11.11 -4.88 3.66
N LYS A 315 11.68 -5.90 2.98
CA LYS A 315 11.74 -7.28 3.52
C LYS A 315 12.47 -7.32 4.87
N LYS A 316 13.58 -6.59 5.00
CA LYS A 316 14.27 -6.45 6.29
C LYS A 316 13.42 -5.70 7.32
N ALA A 317 12.60 -4.74 6.90
CA ALA A 317 11.69 -4.02 7.78
C ALA A 317 10.57 -4.91 8.32
N ILE A 318 10.03 -5.83 7.50
CA ILE A 318 9.09 -6.86 7.94
C ILE A 318 9.68 -7.65 9.12
N ASP A 319 10.94 -8.09 9.00
CA ASP A 319 11.63 -8.85 10.04
C ASP A 319 11.95 -7.98 11.27
N ALA A 320 12.52 -6.79 11.08
CA ALA A 320 12.94 -5.91 12.15
C ALA A 320 11.77 -5.44 13.04
N PHE A 321 10.62 -5.15 12.41
CA PHE A 321 9.41 -4.76 13.12
C PHE A 321 8.51 -5.95 13.47
N ARG A 322 8.92 -7.18 13.13
CA ARG A 322 8.20 -8.42 13.42
C ARG A 322 6.74 -8.36 12.94
N LEU A 323 6.53 -7.86 11.72
CA LEU A 323 5.20 -7.66 11.14
C LEU A 323 4.39 -8.96 11.12
N ASN A 324 5.04 -10.09 10.86
CA ASN A 324 4.42 -11.42 10.83
C ASN A 324 3.87 -11.86 12.19
N GLU A 325 4.26 -11.18 13.27
CA GLU A 325 3.76 -11.45 14.62
C GLU A 325 2.77 -10.37 15.09
N CYS A 326 2.57 -9.31 14.31
CA CYS A 326 1.57 -8.30 14.61
C CYS A 326 0.21 -8.70 14.08
N THR A 327 -0.52 -9.44 14.90
CA THR A 327 -1.96 -9.63 14.76
C THR A 327 -2.69 -8.73 15.76
N PRO A 328 -3.40 -7.68 15.32
CA PRO A 328 -4.72 -7.45 15.87
C PRO A 328 -5.57 -8.70 15.57
N VAL A 329 -6.42 -9.12 16.50
CA VAL A 329 -7.60 -9.92 16.09
C VAL A 329 -8.25 -9.15 14.94
N GLU A 330 -8.41 -9.81 13.79
CA GLU A 330 -8.76 -9.25 12.46
C GLU A 330 -7.61 -8.64 11.65
N ASN A 331 -6.55 -9.41 11.44
CA ASN A 331 -6.15 -9.68 10.07
C ASN A 331 -6.01 -11.19 9.99
N SER A 332 -6.97 -11.85 9.34
CA SER A 332 -6.78 -13.22 8.92
C SER A 332 -5.42 -13.29 8.24
N ILE A 333 -4.58 -14.21 8.71
CA ILE A 333 -3.66 -14.84 7.77
C ILE A 333 -4.60 -15.30 6.67
N SER A 334 -4.57 -14.61 5.52
CA SER A 334 -5.31 -15.04 4.34
C SER A 334 -4.99 -16.51 4.19
N ASP A 335 -6.01 -17.35 4.35
CA ASP A 335 -5.90 -18.77 4.03
C ASP A 335 -5.77 -18.97 2.50
N GLY A 336 -5.62 -17.86 1.76
CA GLY A 336 -5.61 -17.76 0.31
C GLY A 336 -7.01 -17.84 -0.29
N LYS A 337 -8.07 -17.86 0.53
CA LYS A 337 -9.45 -18.11 0.06
C LYS A 337 -10.37 -16.91 0.16
N TRP A 338 -10.10 -15.95 1.05
CA TRP A 338 -10.88 -14.71 1.15
C TRP A 338 -10.05 -13.43 1.14
N HIS A 339 -10.57 -12.40 0.48
CA HIS A 339 -10.09 -11.02 0.55
C HIS A 339 -11.28 -10.06 0.55
N ASP A 340 -11.19 -8.90 1.19
CA ASP A 340 -12.22 -7.87 1.01
C ASP A 340 -12.10 -7.21 -0.39
N PRO A 341 -13.16 -6.58 -0.95
CA PRO A 341 -13.09 -6.02 -2.30
C PRO A 341 -12.02 -4.91 -2.46
N VAL A 342 -11.62 -4.27 -1.34
CA VAL A 342 -10.46 -3.37 -1.19
C VAL A 342 -9.79 -3.64 0.16
N ASN A 343 -8.55 -3.19 0.36
CA ASN A 343 -7.92 -3.22 1.68
C ASN A 343 -8.53 -2.18 2.63
N ASN A 344 -8.64 -2.53 3.91
CA ASN A 344 -9.18 -1.66 4.97
C ASN A 344 -10.47 -0.95 4.54
N PRO A 345 -11.55 -1.68 4.20
CA PRO A 345 -12.75 -1.10 3.60
C PRO A 345 -13.36 -0.03 4.50
N LYS A 346 -13.80 1.10 3.91
CA LYS A 346 -14.42 2.21 4.63
C LYS A 346 -15.61 2.72 3.83
N CYS A 347 -16.76 2.95 4.45
CA CYS A 347 -17.90 3.52 3.77
C CYS A 347 -17.63 4.98 3.34
N THR A 348 -18.06 5.35 2.15
CA THR A 348 -18.06 6.74 1.72
C THR A 348 -19.03 7.58 2.56
N LEU A 349 -18.58 8.76 3.00
CA LEU A 349 -19.35 9.72 3.81
C LEU A 349 -19.89 10.92 3.00
N TYR A 350 -19.52 11.05 1.73
CA TYR A 350 -19.85 12.19 0.88
C TYR A 350 -20.48 11.75 -0.44
N MET A 351 -21.24 12.64 -1.07
CA MET A 351 -21.86 12.35 -2.38
C MET A 351 -20.89 12.65 -3.53
N GLN A 352 -21.10 12.02 -4.69
CA GLN A 352 -20.27 12.28 -5.89
C GLN A 352 -20.25 13.76 -6.31
N SER A 353 -21.33 14.50 -6.05
CA SER A 353 -21.44 15.94 -6.33
C SER A 353 -20.80 16.85 -5.28
N GLY A 354 -20.33 16.29 -4.16
CA GLY A 354 -20.01 17.01 -2.93
C GLY A 354 -21.21 17.10 -1.98
N GLY A 355 -20.93 17.47 -0.72
CA GLY A 355 -21.89 17.44 0.39
C GLY A 355 -21.79 16.16 1.23
N GLY A 356 -22.26 16.17 2.47
CA GLY A 356 -22.08 15.07 3.42
C GLY A 356 -22.41 15.44 4.86
N ASP A 357 -23.53 16.12 5.09
CA ASP A 357 -24.07 16.40 6.43
C ASP A 357 -24.52 15.09 7.12
N GLU A 358 -25.48 15.10 8.06
CA GLU A 358 -26.00 13.85 8.66
C GLU A 358 -26.45 12.82 7.60
N PHE A 359 -26.83 13.26 6.39
CA PHE A 359 -27.21 12.36 5.30
C PHE A 359 -26.02 11.68 4.62
N GLY A 360 -24.82 12.25 4.68
CA GLY A 360 -23.62 11.65 4.12
C GLY A 360 -23.25 10.32 4.78
N LYS A 361 -23.54 10.18 6.07
CA LYS A 361 -23.17 9.02 6.90
C LYS A 361 -23.81 7.70 6.49
N HIS A 362 -24.93 7.75 5.76
CA HIS A 362 -25.62 6.55 5.25
C HIS A 362 -25.58 6.44 3.73
N TRP A 363 -25.05 7.44 3.02
CA TRP A 363 -25.21 7.52 1.57
C TRP A 363 -24.54 6.35 0.83
N GLY A 364 -23.34 5.96 1.29
CA GLY A 364 -22.61 4.84 0.70
C GLY A 364 -23.17 3.47 1.07
N LEU A 365 -24.21 3.38 1.93
CA LEU A 365 -24.75 2.10 2.39
C LEU A 365 -25.82 1.55 1.44
N PHE A 366 -25.97 0.23 1.47
CA PHE A 366 -26.97 -0.47 0.65
C PHE A 366 -28.39 -0.22 1.17
N GLY A 367 -29.26 0.31 0.31
CA GLY A 367 -30.65 0.57 0.68
C GLY A 367 -31.28 1.76 -0.04
N LYS A 368 -31.80 2.72 0.70
CA LYS A 368 -32.57 3.86 0.21
C LYS A 368 -31.72 5.13 0.21
N THR A 369 -31.68 5.80 -0.93
CA THR A 369 -31.12 7.15 -1.07
C THR A 369 -32.09 8.23 -0.59
N ARG A 370 -31.58 9.43 -0.34
CA ARG A 370 -32.37 10.63 0.02
C ARG A 370 -33.57 10.91 -0.92
N ASN A 371 -33.42 10.63 -2.22
CA ASN A 371 -34.46 10.89 -3.22
C ASN A 371 -35.48 9.74 -3.34
N GLY A 372 -35.36 8.71 -2.50
CA GLY A 372 -36.21 7.53 -2.52
C GLY A 372 -35.81 6.46 -3.53
N SER A 373 -34.79 6.71 -4.36
CA SER A 373 -34.19 5.70 -5.22
C SER A 373 -33.40 4.69 -4.40
N GLU A 374 -33.23 3.48 -4.91
CA GLU A 374 -32.44 2.44 -4.26
C GLU A 374 -30.95 2.61 -4.60
N HIS A 375 -30.11 2.60 -3.56
CA HIS A 375 -28.68 2.41 -3.68
C HIS A 375 -28.38 0.92 -3.59
N HIS A 376 -27.83 0.39 -4.67
CA HIS A 376 -27.79 -1.06 -4.90
C HIS A 376 -26.49 -1.75 -4.50
N GLY A 377 -25.52 -0.99 -3.97
CA GLY A 377 -24.24 -1.50 -3.55
C GLY A 377 -23.80 -0.90 -2.21
N LEU A 378 -22.56 -1.18 -1.87
CA LEU A 378 -21.80 -0.53 -0.80
C LEU A 378 -20.69 0.29 -1.47
N ASP A 379 -20.67 1.60 -1.21
CA ASP A 379 -19.65 2.51 -1.72
C ASP A 379 -18.49 2.57 -0.74
N LEU A 380 -17.41 1.87 -1.10
CA LEU A 380 -16.19 1.80 -0.32
C LEU A 380 -15.25 2.91 -0.75
N PHE A 381 -15.03 3.89 0.13
CA PHE A 381 -14.15 5.03 -0.11
C PHE A 381 -12.76 4.56 -0.55
N ALA A 382 -12.36 5.00 -1.74
CA ALA A 382 -11.14 4.57 -2.39
C ALA A 382 -10.74 5.60 -3.44
N THR A 383 -9.58 6.24 -3.25
CA THR A 383 -9.06 7.21 -4.23
C THR A 383 -8.67 6.51 -5.54
N PRO A 384 -8.69 7.20 -6.70
CA PRO A 384 -8.32 6.57 -7.96
C PRO A 384 -6.94 5.93 -7.90
N GLY A 385 -6.81 4.70 -8.41
CA GLY A 385 -5.58 3.91 -8.33
C GLY A 385 -5.46 3.02 -7.08
N THR A 386 -6.49 2.95 -6.22
CA THR A 386 -6.56 1.94 -5.15
C THR A 386 -6.79 0.56 -5.75
N SER A 387 -6.06 -0.44 -5.27
CA SER A 387 -6.17 -1.83 -5.74
C SER A 387 -7.51 -2.44 -5.36
N ILE A 388 -8.11 -3.21 -6.26
CA ILE A 388 -9.30 -4.03 -5.98
C ILE A 388 -8.95 -5.52 -6.08
N PHE A 389 -9.68 -6.34 -5.32
CA PHE A 389 -9.40 -7.77 -5.16
C PHE A 389 -10.67 -8.60 -5.35
N SER A 390 -10.51 -9.86 -5.78
CA SER A 390 -11.62 -10.82 -5.85
C SER A 390 -11.90 -11.32 -4.45
N CYS A 391 -13.15 -11.28 -3.98
CA CYS A 391 -13.38 -11.65 -2.58
C CYS A 391 -13.14 -13.12 -2.28
N VAL A 392 -13.32 -13.96 -3.29
CA VAL A 392 -13.22 -15.41 -3.21
C VAL A 392 -12.78 -15.93 -4.57
N LYS A 393 -12.48 -17.23 -4.68
CA LYS A 393 -12.24 -17.86 -5.98
C LYS A 393 -13.43 -17.65 -6.93
N CYS A 394 -13.16 -16.97 -8.04
CA CYS A 394 -14.17 -16.59 -9.03
C CYS A 394 -13.73 -16.86 -10.46
N GLU A 395 -14.71 -16.93 -11.37
CA GLU A 395 -14.53 -16.78 -12.81
C GLU A 395 -14.87 -15.33 -13.19
N VAL A 396 -14.05 -14.71 -14.05
CA VAL A 396 -14.38 -13.41 -14.65
C VAL A 396 -15.52 -13.61 -15.64
N TYR A 397 -16.74 -13.36 -15.17
CA TYR A 397 -17.98 -13.57 -15.90
C TYR A 397 -18.17 -12.54 -17.02
N ASP A 398 -17.90 -11.28 -16.73
CA ASP A 398 -18.05 -10.20 -17.71
C ASP A 398 -17.19 -8.98 -17.36
N VAL A 399 -16.84 -8.22 -18.39
CA VAL A 399 -16.05 -6.98 -18.28
C VAL A 399 -16.73 -5.94 -19.17
N ILE A 400 -17.13 -4.80 -18.58
CA ILE A 400 -17.72 -3.69 -19.34
C ILE A 400 -16.72 -2.55 -19.44
N THR A 401 -16.24 -2.35 -20.66
CA THR A 401 -15.24 -1.36 -21.06
C THR A 401 -15.65 -0.78 -22.42
N ASP A 402 -15.38 0.52 -22.64
CA ASP A 402 -15.52 1.28 -23.91
C ASP A 402 -16.87 1.20 -24.67
N GLY A 403 -17.37 2.34 -25.19
CA GLY A 403 -18.53 2.42 -26.10
C GLY A 403 -19.92 2.07 -25.54
N ASN A 404 -20.00 1.24 -24.49
CA ASN A 404 -21.22 0.73 -23.85
C ASN A 404 -21.23 0.95 -22.33
N ILE A 405 -20.48 1.92 -21.83
CA ILE A 405 -20.40 2.25 -20.40
C ILE A 405 -21.75 2.84 -19.95
N PRO A 406 -22.49 2.20 -19.03
CA PRO A 406 -23.71 2.77 -18.48
C PRO A 406 -23.39 4.06 -17.70
N ASN A 407 -24.24 5.09 -17.88
CA ASN A 407 -24.20 6.28 -17.03
C ASN A 407 -24.35 5.86 -15.56
N GLY A 408 -23.56 6.45 -14.67
CA GLY A 408 -23.52 6.06 -13.26
C GLY A 408 -22.37 5.10 -12.99
N TYR A 409 -22.46 3.83 -13.41
CA TYR A 409 -21.51 2.78 -12.98
C TYR A 409 -20.09 2.91 -13.55
N GLY A 410 -19.92 3.45 -14.76
CA GLY A 410 -18.60 3.47 -15.37
C GLY A 410 -18.13 2.09 -15.82
N LYS A 411 -16.81 1.87 -15.80
CA LYS A 411 -16.22 0.57 -16.11
C LYS A 411 -16.56 -0.42 -14.99
N GLN A 412 -16.93 -1.63 -15.39
CA GLN A 412 -17.42 -2.65 -14.47
C GLN A 412 -16.72 -3.99 -14.67
N LEU A 413 -16.56 -4.72 -13.58
CA LEU A 413 -16.05 -6.08 -13.55
C LEU A 413 -17.07 -6.97 -12.83
N PHE A 414 -17.41 -8.10 -13.43
CA PHE A 414 -18.35 -9.07 -12.88
C PHE A 414 -17.66 -10.40 -12.66
N LEU A 415 -17.65 -10.88 -11.42
CA LEU A 415 -16.99 -12.11 -11.01
C LEU A 415 -18.03 -13.12 -10.55
N LYS A 416 -18.17 -14.25 -11.25
CA LYS A 416 -19.04 -15.35 -10.80
C LYS A 416 -18.30 -16.14 -9.74
N VAL A 417 -18.91 -16.27 -8.56
CA VAL A 417 -18.37 -17.06 -7.44
C VAL A 417 -18.31 -18.54 -7.82
N LEU A 418 -17.12 -19.14 -7.72
CA LEU A 418 -16.89 -20.57 -7.93
C LEU A 418 -16.84 -21.34 -6.61
N ASP A 419 -16.23 -20.76 -5.59
CA ASP A 419 -16.18 -21.33 -4.24
C ASP A 419 -17.29 -20.72 -3.37
N LYS A 420 -18.52 -21.24 -3.57
CA LYS A 420 -19.70 -20.80 -2.82
C LYS A 420 -19.61 -21.14 -1.33
N GLU A 421 -18.91 -22.21 -0.97
CA GLU A 421 -18.77 -22.63 0.43
C GLU A 421 -18.00 -21.57 1.22
N THR A 422 -16.79 -21.22 0.78
CA THR A 422 -16.00 -20.15 1.41
C THR A 422 -16.76 -18.83 1.43
N PHE A 423 -17.47 -18.50 0.33
CA PHE A 423 -18.24 -17.27 0.24
C PHE A 423 -19.37 -17.19 1.27
N LEU A 424 -20.14 -18.28 1.43
CA LEU A 424 -21.26 -18.31 2.37
C LEU A 424 -20.80 -18.41 3.83
N ASN A 425 -19.64 -19.02 4.09
CA ASN A 425 -19.02 -19.03 5.42
C ASN A 425 -18.56 -17.63 5.87
N HIS A 426 -18.33 -16.70 4.93
CA HIS A 426 -18.04 -15.29 5.23
C HIS A 426 -19.28 -14.44 5.46
N TYR A 427 -20.48 -15.03 5.44
CA TYR A 427 -21.70 -14.33 5.84
C TYR A 427 -21.66 -14.05 7.36
N LYS A 428 -21.50 -12.79 7.74
CA LYS A 428 -21.51 -12.30 9.13
C LYS A 428 -22.84 -11.68 9.48
N GLU A 429 -23.19 -11.66 10.76
CA GLU A 429 -24.35 -10.93 11.26
C GLU A 429 -24.04 -9.43 11.29
N TYR A 430 -24.41 -8.73 10.22
CA TYR A 430 -24.28 -7.27 10.13
C TYR A 430 -25.52 -6.59 10.70
N VAL A 431 -25.30 -5.79 11.76
CA VAL A 431 -26.34 -4.92 12.32
C VAL A 431 -26.39 -3.64 11.50
N ARG A 432 -27.49 -3.44 10.76
CA ARG A 432 -27.74 -2.22 9.99
C ARG A 432 -27.54 -0.98 10.87
N LEU A 433 -26.69 -0.08 10.42
CA LEU A 433 -26.31 1.15 11.12
C LEU A 433 -27.46 2.17 11.13
N TYR A 434 -28.25 2.16 10.06
CA TYR A 434 -29.41 3.01 9.80
C TYR A 434 -30.58 2.15 9.30
N PRO A 435 -31.27 1.40 10.19
CA PRO A 435 -32.28 0.41 9.79
C PRO A 435 -33.46 0.94 8.95
N GLU A 436 -33.76 2.24 9.05
CA GLU A 436 -34.81 2.91 8.26
C GLU A 436 -34.42 3.15 6.80
N PHE A 437 -33.12 3.21 6.53
CA PHE A 437 -32.57 3.51 5.20
C PHE A 437 -31.85 2.31 4.59
N GLU A 438 -31.41 1.33 5.38
CA GLU A 438 -30.70 0.16 4.88
C GLU A 438 -31.63 -1.04 4.65
N TYR A 439 -31.35 -1.79 3.60
CA TYR A 439 -32.05 -3.04 3.29
C TYR A 439 -31.18 -4.24 3.58
N ASN A 440 -31.80 -5.40 3.87
CA ASN A 440 -31.06 -6.66 3.91
C ASN A 440 -30.83 -7.20 2.49
N LYS A 441 -31.85 -7.04 1.64
CA LYS A 441 -31.87 -7.48 0.25
C LYS A 441 -32.80 -6.60 -0.58
N ILE A 442 -32.56 -6.57 -1.88
CA ILE A 442 -33.45 -5.98 -2.89
C ILE A 442 -33.89 -7.11 -3.82
N GLY A 443 -35.21 -7.24 -4.00
CA GLY A 443 -35.80 -8.37 -4.71
C GLY A 443 -35.76 -9.69 -3.92
N GLN A 444 -35.65 -10.82 -4.61
CA GLN A 444 -35.74 -12.16 -4.03
C GLN A 444 -34.41 -12.91 -4.05
N PHE A 445 -33.32 -12.23 -3.67
CA PHE A 445 -31.97 -12.82 -3.63
C PHE A 445 -31.97 -14.16 -2.90
N SER A 446 -31.40 -15.19 -3.54
CA SER A 446 -31.17 -16.51 -2.99
C SER A 446 -29.68 -16.87 -3.00
N LYS A 447 -29.22 -17.48 -1.90
CA LYS A 447 -27.86 -18.01 -1.76
C LYS A 447 -27.63 -19.26 -2.63
N ASP A 448 -28.70 -19.93 -3.07
CA ASP A 448 -28.63 -21.15 -3.89
C ASP A 448 -28.30 -20.82 -5.36
N ASN A 449 -28.73 -19.64 -5.82
CA ASN A 449 -28.49 -19.17 -7.18
C ASN A 449 -27.01 -18.88 -7.45
N ASP A 450 -26.64 -18.72 -8.72
CA ASP A 450 -25.30 -18.24 -9.08
C ASP A 450 -25.10 -16.81 -8.56
N ILE A 451 -24.03 -16.60 -7.81
CA ILE A 451 -23.69 -15.31 -7.19
C ILE A 451 -22.62 -14.61 -8.04
N VAL A 452 -22.82 -13.32 -8.26
CA VAL A 452 -21.90 -12.44 -8.98
C VAL A 452 -21.50 -11.28 -8.08
N LEU A 453 -20.20 -11.07 -7.94
CA LEU A 453 -19.60 -9.89 -7.36
C LEU A 453 -19.44 -8.83 -8.46
N HIS A 454 -19.95 -7.64 -8.22
CA HIS A 454 -19.95 -6.55 -9.19
C HIS A 454 -19.15 -5.37 -8.66
N TYR A 455 -18.12 -4.98 -9.40
CA TYR A 455 -17.22 -3.88 -9.10
C TYR A 455 -17.42 -2.79 -10.14
N ALA A 456 -17.54 -1.53 -9.71
CA ALA A 456 -17.76 -0.41 -10.61
C ALA A 456 -16.92 0.82 -10.25
N HIS A 457 -17.02 1.88 -11.05
CA HIS A 457 -16.14 3.05 -11.04
C HIS A 457 -14.66 2.72 -11.27
N LEU A 458 -14.37 1.69 -12.06
CA LEU A 458 -13.01 1.22 -12.28
C LEU A 458 -12.24 2.09 -13.27
N ARG A 459 -10.92 2.10 -13.11
CA ARG A 459 -9.95 2.70 -14.03
C ARG A 459 -9.28 1.64 -14.90
N LYS A 460 -8.64 0.67 -14.22
CA LYS A 460 -7.91 -0.45 -14.83
C LYS A 460 -8.50 -1.77 -14.37
N ILE A 461 -8.45 -2.75 -15.26
CA ILE A 461 -8.86 -4.12 -14.99
C ILE A 461 -7.71 -4.99 -15.53
N TYR A 462 -7.12 -5.82 -14.69
CA TYR A 462 -5.94 -6.65 -15.02
C TYR A 462 -6.31 -8.07 -15.42
N VAL A 463 -7.60 -8.38 -15.42
CA VAL A 463 -8.15 -9.71 -15.68
C VAL A 463 -9.09 -9.66 -16.87
N LYS A 464 -9.19 -10.77 -17.62
CA LYS A 464 -10.08 -10.86 -18.79
C LYS A 464 -11.17 -11.90 -18.59
N LYS A 465 -12.27 -11.72 -19.32
CA LYS A 465 -13.41 -12.65 -19.34
C LYS A 465 -12.95 -14.10 -19.54
N GLY A 466 -13.52 -15.00 -18.74
CA GLY A 466 -13.19 -16.43 -18.69
C GLY A 466 -11.97 -16.79 -17.83
N TRP A 467 -11.25 -15.82 -17.26
CA TRP A 467 -10.16 -16.13 -16.31
C TRP A 467 -10.69 -16.64 -14.99
N ILE A 468 -9.94 -17.56 -14.37
CA ILE A 468 -10.20 -18.05 -13.02
C ILE A 468 -9.22 -17.37 -12.07
N ILE A 469 -9.75 -16.59 -11.15
CA ILE A 469 -8.98 -15.94 -10.08
C ILE A 469 -8.97 -16.91 -8.90
N SER A 470 -7.84 -17.59 -8.68
CA SER A 470 -7.67 -18.56 -7.58
C SER A 470 -6.85 -18.02 -6.41
N ASN A 471 -6.04 -16.99 -6.65
CA ASN A 471 -5.31 -16.29 -5.59
C ASN A 471 -5.99 -14.92 -5.40
N VAL A 472 -6.69 -14.77 -4.30
CA VAL A 472 -7.51 -13.59 -3.98
C VAL A 472 -6.68 -12.39 -3.51
N ASP A 473 -5.42 -12.61 -3.12
CA ASP A 473 -4.51 -11.56 -2.63
C ASP A 473 -3.78 -10.83 -3.78
N ILE A 474 -4.03 -11.22 -5.04
CA ILE A 474 -3.48 -10.54 -6.21
C ILE A 474 -4.49 -9.49 -6.69
N PRO A 475 -4.07 -8.21 -6.83
CA PRO A 475 -4.93 -7.18 -7.39
C PRO A 475 -5.47 -7.55 -8.77
N ILE A 476 -6.76 -7.29 -9.00
CA ILE A 476 -7.45 -7.59 -10.26
C ILE A 476 -7.83 -6.32 -11.04
N GLY A 477 -7.60 -5.16 -10.46
CA GLY A 477 -7.84 -3.86 -11.09
C GLY A 477 -7.54 -2.70 -10.15
N GLU A 478 -7.88 -1.50 -10.61
CA GLU A 478 -7.77 -0.25 -9.85
C GLU A 478 -9.08 0.54 -9.90
N THR A 479 -9.44 1.16 -8.78
CA THR A 479 -10.53 2.16 -8.72
C THR A 479 -10.22 3.39 -9.57
N GLY A 480 -11.25 4.12 -9.98
CA GLY A 480 -11.18 5.29 -10.84
C GLY A 480 -12.32 6.27 -10.59
N VAL A 481 -12.59 7.13 -11.57
CA VAL A 481 -13.73 8.08 -11.54
C VAL A 481 -14.69 7.89 -12.72
N SER A 482 -14.68 6.70 -13.33
CA SER A 482 -15.51 6.41 -14.50
C SER A 482 -17.01 6.38 -14.14
N GLY A 483 -17.87 6.76 -15.09
CA GLY A 483 -19.33 6.74 -14.91
C GLY A 483 -19.95 8.03 -14.35
N VAL A 484 -19.13 8.93 -13.75
CA VAL A 484 -19.62 10.19 -13.19
C VAL A 484 -19.73 11.26 -14.28
N THR A 485 -20.95 11.45 -14.79
CA THR A 485 -21.26 12.36 -15.89
C THR A 485 -22.31 13.39 -15.54
N LYS A 486 -22.18 14.61 -16.07
CA LYS A 486 -23.18 15.67 -16.02
C LYS A 486 -23.40 16.24 -17.42
N ALA A 487 -24.66 16.26 -17.86
CA ALA A 487 -25.05 16.66 -19.22
C ALA A 487 -24.29 15.89 -20.33
N GLY A 488 -24.03 14.59 -20.13
CA GLY A 488 -23.31 13.75 -21.10
C GLY A 488 -21.78 13.96 -21.14
N LEU A 489 -21.25 14.88 -20.33
CA LEU A 489 -19.82 15.13 -20.18
C LEU A 489 -19.32 14.59 -18.85
N ARG A 490 -18.04 14.24 -18.79
CA ARG A 490 -17.39 13.76 -17.57
C ARG A 490 -17.30 14.89 -16.55
N ASP A 491 -17.79 14.65 -15.35
CA ASP A 491 -17.93 15.67 -14.30
C ASP A 491 -16.90 15.49 -13.17
N GLY A 492 -16.40 14.26 -12.97
CA GLY A 492 -15.52 13.90 -11.86
C GLY A 492 -16.27 13.70 -10.54
N THR A 493 -15.58 13.28 -9.48
CA THR A 493 -16.21 12.96 -8.18
C THR A 493 -15.56 13.71 -7.01
N SER A 494 -16.38 14.16 -6.07
CA SER A 494 -15.95 14.65 -4.75
C SER A 494 -15.88 13.55 -3.69
N ALA A 495 -16.27 12.33 -4.04
CA ALA A 495 -16.28 11.17 -3.15
C ALA A 495 -15.84 9.94 -3.96
N PRO A 496 -14.54 9.75 -4.20
CA PRO A 496 -14.04 8.61 -4.96
C PRO A 496 -14.25 7.31 -4.17
N HIS A 497 -14.77 6.28 -4.83
CA HIS A 497 -15.08 5.00 -4.20
C HIS A 497 -15.04 3.85 -5.20
N LEU A 498 -14.89 2.63 -4.67
CA LEU A 498 -15.36 1.42 -5.32
C LEU A 498 -16.84 1.24 -5.00
N HIS A 499 -17.68 1.15 -6.03
CA HIS A 499 -19.04 0.68 -5.84
C HIS A 499 -19.07 -0.84 -5.96
N PHE A 500 -19.48 -1.52 -4.89
CA PHE A 500 -19.44 -2.98 -4.77
C PHE A 500 -20.84 -3.56 -4.55
N GLU A 501 -21.24 -4.54 -5.35
CA GLU A 501 -22.52 -5.25 -5.18
C GLU A 501 -22.33 -6.77 -5.16
N ILE A 502 -23.27 -7.44 -4.48
CA ILE A 502 -23.43 -8.89 -4.47
C ILE A 502 -24.82 -9.22 -5.01
N ARG A 503 -24.89 -9.94 -6.12
CA ARG A 503 -26.15 -10.18 -6.82
C ARG A 503 -26.30 -11.60 -7.36
N ASN A 504 -27.54 -12.04 -7.58
CA ASN A 504 -27.79 -13.24 -8.36
C ASN A 504 -27.57 -12.95 -9.85
N LYS A 505 -26.93 -13.88 -10.56
CA LYS A 505 -26.51 -13.74 -11.96
C LYS A 505 -27.68 -13.41 -12.89
N ASP A 506 -28.77 -14.15 -12.80
CA ASP A 506 -29.86 -14.11 -13.78
C ASP A 506 -30.95 -13.10 -13.39
N THR A 507 -31.38 -13.09 -12.11
CA THR A 507 -32.45 -12.19 -11.64
C THR A 507 -31.95 -10.79 -11.33
N LYS A 508 -30.65 -10.63 -11.09
CA LYS A 508 -30.02 -9.37 -10.60
C LYS A 508 -30.52 -8.91 -9.23
N ASP A 509 -31.25 -9.76 -8.50
CA ASP A 509 -31.59 -9.52 -7.10
C ASP A 509 -30.31 -9.37 -6.28
N ARG A 510 -30.35 -8.55 -5.23
CA ARG A 510 -29.16 -8.11 -4.50
C ARG A 510 -29.28 -8.40 -3.01
N ILE A 511 -28.14 -8.69 -2.38
CA ILE A 511 -28.00 -8.75 -0.93
C ILE A 511 -27.08 -7.63 -0.47
N ASN A 512 -27.32 -7.12 0.73
CA ASN A 512 -26.48 -6.08 1.32
C ASN A 512 -25.03 -6.59 1.45
N PRO A 513 -24.05 -5.96 0.79
CA PRO A 513 -22.64 -6.37 0.89
C PRO A 513 -22.07 -6.29 2.30
N GLY A 514 -22.66 -5.47 3.18
CA GLY A 514 -22.26 -5.37 4.59
C GLY A 514 -22.36 -6.68 5.37
N PHE A 515 -23.14 -7.67 4.90
CA PHE A 515 -23.15 -9.01 5.48
C PHE A 515 -21.89 -9.83 5.16
N PHE A 516 -21.04 -9.39 4.23
CA PHE A 516 -19.86 -10.13 3.77
C PHE A 516 -18.58 -9.31 3.87
N THR A 517 -18.68 -7.98 3.79
CA THR A 517 -17.54 -7.07 3.86
C THR A 517 -17.44 -6.49 5.25
N ASP A 518 -16.27 -6.59 5.87
CA ASP A 518 -15.99 -5.86 7.10
C ASP A 518 -15.51 -4.44 6.74
N PHE A 519 -16.27 -3.42 7.15
CA PHE A 519 -15.96 -2.05 6.75
C PHE A 519 -16.12 -1.06 7.90
N LYS A 520 -15.22 -0.09 7.94
CA LYS A 520 -15.36 1.06 8.84
C LYS A 520 -16.51 1.92 8.37
N ASN A 521 -17.34 2.35 9.31
CA ASN A 521 -18.43 3.28 9.09
C ASN A 521 -18.17 4.59 9.84
N PHE A 522 -19.08 5.55 9.73
CA PHE A 522 -18.92 6.85 10.40
C PHE A 522 -18.56 6.75 11.89
N LYS A 523 -19.09 5.75 12.62
CA LYS A 523 -18.83 5.57 14.05
C LYS A 523 -17.48 4.92 14.35
N THR A 524 -16.95 4.11 13.43
CA THR A 524 -15.72 3.33 13.62
C THR A 524 -14.50 3.89 12.89
N MET A 525 -14.69 4.82 11.95
CA MET A 525 -13.61 5.58 11.31
C MET A 525 -12.91 6.51 12.31
N SER A 526 -11.59 6.65 12.15
CA SER A 526 -10.81 7.67 12.86
C SER A 526 -11.15 9.08 12.38
N GLU A 527 -10.77 10.09 13.16
CA GLU A 527 -11.02 11.49 12.79
C GLU A 527 -10.21 11.91 11.56
N ILE A 528 -9.01 11.36 11.36
CA ILE A 528 -8.20 11.60 10.16
C ILE A 528 -8.84 10.94 8.94
N GLU A 529 -9.39 9.73 9.06
CA GLU A 529 -10.12 9.08 7.97
C GLU A 529 -11.35 9.91 7.54
N LYS A 530 -12.07 10.52 8.48
CA LYS A 530 -13.19 11.43 8.18
C LYS A 530 -12.71 12.72 7.52
N ASN A 531 -11.67 13.33 8.08
CA ASN A 531 -11.09 14.57 7.54
C ASN A 531 -10.52 14.36 6.14
N GLU A 532 -9.94 13.20 5.83
CA GLU A 532 -9.46 12.89 4.49
C GLU A 532 -10.58 12.94 3.45
N GLN A 533 -11.72 12.32 3.75
CA GLN A 533 -12.89 12.37 2.86
C GLN A 533 -13.44 13.80 2.75
N GLY A 534 -13.47 14.56 3.86
CA GLY A 534 -13.90 15.95 3.88
C GLY A 534 -13.01 16.86 3.03
N ASP A 535 -11.70 16.77 3.22
CA ASP A 535 -10.69 17.47 2.43
C ASP A 535 -10.85 17.21 0.92
N ILE A 536 -11.09 15.95 0.55
CA ILE A 536 -11.30 15.56 -0.84
C ILE A 536 -12.61 16.14 -1.38
N ALA A 537 -13.68 16.13 -0.58
CA ALA A 537 -14.94 16.73 -0.96
C ALA A 537 -14.83 18.25 -1.18
N GLU A 538 -14.05 18.94 -0.33
CA GLU A 538 -13.82 20.39 -0.38
C GLU A 538 -12.88 20.84 -1.51
N LYS A 539 -11.86 20.04 -1.84
CA LYS A 539 -10.91 20.30 -2.95
C LYS A 539 -11.59 20.30 -4.34
N GLY A 540 -12.86 19.90 -4.42
CA GLY A 540 -13.63 19.83 -5.64
C GLY A 540 -13.48 18.49 -6.37
N LYS A 541 -14.08 18.39 -7.56
CA LYS A 541 -14.21 17.11 -8.26
C LYS A 541 -12.87 16.62 -8.81
N ILE A 542 -12.48 15.42 -8.40
CA ILE A 542 -11.37 14.67 -9.00
C ILE A 542 -11.79 14.24 -10.40
N LYS A 543 -11.07 14.76 -11.40
CA LYS A 543 -11.27 14.45 -12.83
C LYS A 543 -10.08 13.73 -13.45
N GLU A 544 -8.92 13.80 -12.80
CA GLU A 544 -7.64 13.37 -13.32
C GLU A 544 -6.86 12.60 -12.26
N PHE A 545 -6.06 11.64 -12.70
CA PHE A 545 -5.10 10.94 -11.87
C PHE A 545 -3.72 11.08 -12.49
N LEU A 546 -2.74 11.56 -11.71
CA LEU A 546 -1.37 11.85 -12.16
C LEU A 546 -1.28 12.79 -13.37
N GLY A 547 -2.19 13.76 -13.47
CA GLY A 547 -2.21 14.76 -14.56
C GLY A 547 -2.70 14.22 -15.90
N GLN A 548 -3.32 13.03 -15.91
CA GLN A 548 -4.05 12.52 -17.05
C GLN A 548 -5.54 12.48 -16.68
N THR A 549 -6.38 13.06 -17.54
CA THR A 549 -7.82 12.85 -17.46
C THR A 549 -8.08 11.35 -17.53
N ASP A 550 -8.91 10.81 -16.64
CA ASP A 550 -9.18 9.37 -16.50
C ASP A 550 -10.06 8.86 -17.66
N THR A 551 -9.67 9.18 -18.89
CA THR A 551 -10.35 8.96 -20.17
C THR A 551 -9.55 7.99 -21.02
N TYR A 552 -9.62 6.71 -20.68
CA TYR A 552 -9.15 5.66 -21.59
C TYR A 552 -10.13 5.56 -22.76
N LYS A 553 -9.59 5.58 -23.98
CA LYS A 553 -10.34 5.67 -25.25
C LYS A 553 -10.16 4.43 -26.14
N LYS A 554 -9.29 3.47 -25.82
CA LYS A 554 -8.97 2.37 -26.74
C LYS A 554 -8.70 1.03 -26.04
N GLU A 555 -9.09 -0.04 -26.74
CA GLU A 555 -8.91 -1.46 -26.44
C GLU A 555 -7.45 -1.93 -26.26
N LEU A 556 -6.46 -1.08 -26.58
CA LEU A 556 -5.03 -1.37 -26.39
C LEU A 556 -4.50 -0.99 -25.00
N ASP A 557 -5.27 -0.27 -24.18
CA ASP A 557 -4.86 0.09 -22.82
C ASP A 557 -5.16 -1.05 -21.79
N TYR A 558 -5.58 -2.23 -22.29
CA TYR A 558 -5.98 -3.42 -21.51
C TYR A 558 -4.96 -4.57 -21.55
N GLU A 559 -3.95 -4.50 -22.42
CA GLU A 559 -2.79 -5.41 -22.44
C GLU A 559 -1.64 -4.81 -21.63
#